data_AF-S7V686-F1
#
_entry.id   AF-S7V686-F1
#
_cell.length_a   1.000
_cell.length_b   1.000
_cell.length_c   1.000
_cell.angle_alpha   90.00
_cell.angle_beta   90.00
_cell.angle_gamma   90.00
#
_symmetry.space_group_name_H-M   'P 1'
#
loop_
_entity.id
_entity.type
_entity.pdbx_description
1 polymer ?
#
loop_
_entity_poly.entity_id
_entity_poly.type
_entity_poly.pdbx_seq_one_letter_code
_entity_poly.pdbx_strand_id
1 'polypeptide(L)' 'MESKLVKGLFFAGEVIDVDGITGGYNFQAAWSTGFLAGNASSLTGQ' A
#
# COMPACT_ATOMS: atom_id res chain seq x y z
N MET A 1 4.18 -2.41 -2.97
CA MET A 1 3.12 -3.17 -2.25
C MET A 1 2.49 -4.22 -3.17
N GLU A 2 3.28 -4.94 -3.98
CA GLU A 2 2.76 -5.95 -4.92
C GLU A 2 2.36 -7.23 -4.17
N SER A 3 1.29 -7.89 -4.60
CA SER A 3 0.92 -9.22 -4.15
C SER A 3 1.99 -10.24 -4.52
N LYS A 4 2.27 -11.15 -3.58
CA LYS A 4 3.19 -12.27 -3.81
C LYS A 4 2.57 -13.37 -4.68
N LEU A 5 1.24 -13.43 -4.76
CA LEU A 5 0.51 -14.49 -5.44
C LEU A 5 0.06 -14.09 -6.84
N VAL A 6 -0.25 -12.81 -7.04
CA VAL A 6 -0.80 -12.28 -8.30
C VAL A 6 0.05 -11.10 -8.75
N LYS A 7 0.79 -11.27 -9.84
CA LYS A 7 1.60 -10.20 -10.42
C LYS A 7 0.73 -9.06 -10.95
N GLY A 8 1.18 -7.83 -10.75
CA GLY A 8 0.45 -6.63 -11.14
C GLY A 8 -0.71 -6.24 -10.21
N LEU A 9 -0.99 -7.01 -9.15
CA LEU A 9 -1.98 -6.65 -8.14
C LEU A 9 -1.31 -5.97 -6.94
N PHE A 10 -1.78 -4.79 -6.55
CA PHE A 10 -1.23 -3.99 -5.45
C PHE A 10 -2.30 -3.63 -4.44
N PHE A 11 -1.90 -3.51 -3.17
CA PHE A 11 -2.77 -3.08 -2.07
C PHE A 11 -2.15 -1.89 -1.34
N ALA A 12 -3.00 -1.04 -0.76
CA ALA A 12 -2.61 0.10 0.05
C ALA A 12 -3.73 0.49 1.02
N GLY A 13 -3.39 1.18 2.11
CA GLY A 13 -4.36 1.63 3.10
C GLY A 13 -4.93 0.50 3.96
N GLU A 14 -6.09 0.78 4.53
CA GLU A 14 -6.74 -0.02 5.59
C GLU A 14 -7.26 -1.39 5.13
N VAL A 15 -7.25 -1.66 3.82
CA VAL A 15 -7.53 -3.01 3.30
C VAL A 15 -6.42 -4.01 3.64
N ILE A 16 -5.23 -3.52 4.00
CA ILE A 16 -4.10 -4.32 4.46
C ILE A 16 -4.25 -4.51 5.98
N ASP A 17 -3.90 -5.70 6.48
CA ASP A 17 -3.88 -6.03 7.91
C ASP A 17 -2.75 -5.30 8.65
N VAL A 18 -2.89 -3.98 8.77
CA VAL A 18 -2.03 -3.05 9.50
C VAL A 18 -2.96 -2.05 10.19
N ASP A 19 -2.85 -1.96 11.51
CA ASP A 19 -3.60 -1.01 12.32
C ASP A 19 -2.65 -0.22 13.23
N GLY A 20 -3.01 1.04 13.48
CA GLY A 20 -2.30 1.95 14.35
C GLY A 20 -3.20 2.48 15.44
N ILE A 21 -2.61 2.88 16.57
CA ILE A 21 -3.36 3.57 17.62
C ILE A 21 -3.97 4.88 17.08
N THR A 22 -4.98 5.43 17.78
CA THR A 22 -5.50 6.76 17.47
C THR A 22 -4.39 7.82 17.55
N GLY A 23 -4.48 8.86 16.72
CA GLY A 23 -3.43 9.89 16.62
C GLY A 23 -2.86 10.06 15.21
N GLY A 24 -3.54 9.55 14.19
CA GLY A 24 -3.17 9.76 12.78
C GLY A 24 -2.27 8.68 12.18
N TYR A 25 -1.94 7.62 12.93
CA TYR A 25 -1.09 6.53 12.43
C TYR A 25 -1.73 5.77 11.26
N ASN A 26 -3.05 5.53 11.28
CA ASN A 26 -3.75 4.91 10.14
C ASN A 26 -3.72 5.80 8.89
N PHE A 27 -3.81 7.13 9.04
CA PHE A 27 -3.58 8.03 7.91
C PHE A 27 -2.16 7.96 7.41
N GLN A 28 -1.16 8.01 8.30
CA GLN A 28 0.24 7.88 7.91
C GLN A 28 0.51 6.56 7.17
N ALA A 29 -0.06 5.45 7.64
CA ALA A 29 0.02 4.15 6.98
C ALA A 29 -0.65 4.18 5.60
N ALA A 30 -1.84 4.77 5.48
CA ALA A 30 -2.54 4.92 4.21
C ALA A 30 -1.73 5.74 3.18
N TRP A 31 -1.17 6.88 3.58
CA TRP A 31 -0.35 7.71 2.70
C TRP A 31 0.93 7.02 2.27
N SER A 32 1.64 6.42 3.23
CA SER A 32 2.94 5.77 2.97
C SER A 32 2.78 4.55 2.06
N THR A 33 1.79 3.71 2.34
CA THR A 33 1.51 2.51 1.53
C THR A 33 0.93 2.88 0.17
N GLY A 34 0.07 3.90 0.08
CA GLY A 34 -0.48 4.43 -1.17
C GLY A 34 0.61 4.96 -2.10
N PHE A 35 1.53 5.78 -1.59
CA PHE A 35 2.68 6.26 -2.35
C PHE A 35 3.52 5.10 -2.91
N LEU A 36 3.85 4.13 -2.05
CA LEU A 36 4.67 2.98 -2.46
C LEU A 36 3.94 2.06 -3.45
N ALA A 37 2.64 1.83 -3.27
CA ALA A 37 1.84 1.02 -4.19
C ALA A 37 1.75 1.69 -5.57
N GLY A 38 1.43 2.99 -5.61
CA GLY A 38 1.38 3.77 -6.85
C GLY A 38 2.71 3.77 -7.59
N ASN A 39 3.80 4.12 -6.90
CA ASN A 39 5.14 4.15 -7.50
C ASN A 39 5.62 2.77 -7.98
N ALA A 40 5.34 1.71 -7.23
CA ALA A 40 5.69 0.36 -7.68
C ALA A 40 4.83 -0.10 -8.86
N SER A 41 3.53 0.24 -8.86
CA SER A 41 2.62 -0.13 -9.93
C SER A 41 2.97 0.54 -11.26
N SER A 42 3.45 1.79 -11.25
CA SER A 42 3.86 2.49 -12.48
C SER A 42 5.16 1.96 -13.09
N LEU A 43 6.02 1.34 -12.27
CA LEU A 43 7.27 0.70 -12.72
C LEU A 43 7.05 -0.75 -13.18
N THR A 44 5.96 -1.39 -12.77
CA THR A 44 5.68 -2.79 -13.11
C THR A 44 4.94 -2.85 -14.44
N GLY A 45 5.67 -2.96 -15.56
CA GLY A 45 5.10 -2.98 -16.91
C GLY A 45 5.84 -2.14 -17.95
N GLN A 46 6.88 -1.40 -17.55
CA GLN A 46 7.99 -0.97 -18.41
C GLN A 46 9.09 -2.03 -18.35
#